data_AF-A0A1G5ZZH4-F1
#
_entry.id   AF-A0A1G5ZZH4-F1
#
_cell.length_a   1.000
_cell.length_b   1.000
_cell.length_c   1.000
_cell.angle_alpha   90.00
_cell.angle_beta   90.00
_cell.angle_gamma   90.00
#
_symmetry.space_group_name_H-M   'P 1'
#
loop_
_entity.id
_entity.type
_entity.pdbx_description
1 polymer ?
#
loop_
_entity_poly.entity_id
_entity_poly.type
_entity_poly.pdbx_seq_one_letter_code
_entity_poly.pdbx_strand_id
1 'polypeptide(L)'
;RSGQKLVIRHLPGFPFIIDDALHRRLQGRFEKELSLWGADSNSHLIVIATFGLNPAGLAIVEEIALMVVSENWIPYETVPEKRLVDALGRLREMSVKGLRYDLQTDQPIANALLQNRQEPIALFVVPAGADEGFNASLQEMMAARPEIGSWVWRVGEGDMPPLPL
;
A
#
# COMPACT_ATOMS: atom_id res chain seq x y z
N ARG A 1 -17.80 18.76 -22.99
CA ARG A 1 -17.21 18.91 -21.62
C ARG A 1 -16.09 17.89 -21.55
N SER A 2 -14.84 18.34 -21.47
CA SER A 2 -13.65 17.49 -21.34
C SER A 2 -13.12 17.58 -19.92
N GLY A 3 -12.57 16.48 -19.39
CA GLY A 3 -12.02 16.39 -18.05
C GLY A 3 -12.98 15.85 -16.99
N GLN A 4 -12.40 15.28 -15.94
CA GLN A 4 -13.06 14.71 -14.77
C GLN A 4 -12.91 15.64 -13.57
N LYS A 5 -13.96 15.70 -12.74
CA LYS A 5 -13.94 16.45 -11.47
C LYS A 5 -13.41 15.53 -10.37
N LEU A 6 -12.28 15.90 -9.77
CA LEU A 6 -11.77 15.27 -8.55
C LEU A 6 -12.33 16.03 -7.33
N VAL A 7 -12.97 15.28 -6.43
CA VAL A 7 -13.49 15.79 -5.16
C VAL A 7 -12.76 15.09 -4.02
N ILE A 8 -12.09 15.89 -3.19
CA ILE A 8 -11.43 15.38 -1.99
C ILE A 8 -12.44 15.38 -0.85
N ARG A 9 -12.69 14.22 -0.22
CA ARG A 9 -13.65 14.10 0.88
C ARG A 9 -13.39 15.10 2.02
N HIS A 10 -12.11 15.33 2.33
CA HIS A 10 -11.67 16.28 3.35
C HIS A 10 -11.60 17.74 2.88
N LEU A 11 -11.81 17.99 1.59
CA LEU A 11 -11.86 19.33 1.01
C LEU A 11 -12.96 19.40 -0.08
N PRO A 12 -14.25 19.19 0.28
CA PRO A 12 -15.32 19.05 -0.71
C PRO A 12 -15.67 20.36 -1.43
N GLY A 13 -15.35 21.51 -0.82
CA GLY A 13 -15.62 22.85 -1.35
C GLY A 13 -14.61 23.35 -2.38
N PHE A 14 -13.52 22.61 -2.63
CA PHE A 14 -12.47 23.00 -3.56
C PHE A 14 -12.29 21.91 -4.62
N PRO A 15 -13.05 21.97 -5.73
CA PRO A 15 -12.98 20.94 -6.75
C PRO A 15 -11.73 21.10 -7.61
N PHE A 16 -11.10 19.97 -7.93
CA PHE A 16 -9.99 19.90 -8.85
C PHE A 16 -10.46 19.34 -10.19
N ILE A 17 -9.83 19.76 -11.28
CA ILE A 17 -10.10 19.28 -12.63
C ILE A 17 -8.91 18.47 -13.11
N ILE A 18 -9.17 17.25 -13.55
CA ILE A 18 -8.21 16.36 -14.19
C ILE A 18 -8.59 16.30 -15.67
N ASP A 19 -7.66 16.60 -16.58
CA ASP A 19 -7.95 16.44 -18.02
C ASP A 19 -8.07 14.95 -18.42
N ASP A 20 -8.61 14.68 -19.61
CA ASP A 20 -8.88 13.31 -20.05
C ASP A 20 -7.61 12.49 -20.32
N ALA A 21 -6.47 13.13 -20.61
CA ALA A 21 -5.20 12.44 -20.82
C ALA A 21 -4.60 12.02 -19.47
N LEU A 22 -4.56 12.93 -18.49
CA LEU A 22 -4.12 12.65 -17.14
C LEU A 22 -5.04 11.64 -16.45
N HIS A 23 -6.36 11.75 -16.64
CA HIS A 23 -7.30 10.78 -16.09
C HIS A 23 -7.06 9.37 -16.65
N ARG A 24 -6.85 9.21 -17.96
CA ARG A 24 -6.52 7.90 -18.55
C ARG A 24 -5.20 7.34 -18.03
N ARG A 25 -4.16 8.18 -17.90
CA ARG A 25 -2.87 7.79 -17.31
C ARG A 25 -3.02 7.36 -15.85
N LEU A 26 -3.81 8.09 -15.07
CA LEU A 26 -4.11 7.79 -13.66
C LEU A 26 -4.80 6.44 -13.52
N GLN A 27 -5.84 6.18 -14.32
CA GLN A 27 -6.58 4.92 -14.31
C GLN A 27 -5.67 3.72 -14.64
N GLY A 28 -4.83 3.84 -15.66
CA GLY A 28 -3.91 2.75 -16.03
C GLY A 28 -2.76 2.56 -15.02
N ARG A 29 -2.18 3.65 -14.51
CA ARG A 29 -1.03 3.57 -13.58
C ARG A 29 -1.43 3.02 -12.21
N PHE A 30 -2.62 3.38 -11.73
CA PHE A 30 -3.10 3.04 -10.39
C PHE A 30 -4.31 2.10 -10.43
N GLU A 31 -4.42 1.31 -11.50
CA GLU A 31 -5.52 0.34 -11.68
C GLU A 31 -5.65 -0.58 -10.45
N LYS A 32 -4.51 -1.01 -9.91
CA LYS A 32 -4.42 -1.89 -8.75
C LYS A 32 -4.96 -1.22 -7.48
N GLU A 33 -4.50 -0.02 -7.15
CA GLU A 33 -4.95 0.75 -5.99
C GLU A 33 -6.43 1.09 -6.09
N LEU A 34 -6.89 1.50 -7.28
CA LEU A 34 -8.30 1.79 -7.56
C LEU A 34 -9.18 0.54 -7.41
N SER A 35 -8.69 -0.62 -7.87
CA SER A 35 -9.39 -1.90 -7.72
C SER A 35 -9.45 -2.34 -6.26
N LEU A 36 -8.35 -2.22 -5.51
CA LEU A 36 -8.29 -2.54 -4.08
C LEU A 36 -9.21 -1.64 -3.26
N TRP A 37 -9.26 -0.34 -3.58
CA TRP A 37 -10.16 0.61 -2.95
C TRP A 37 -11.62 0.34 -3.30
N GLY A 38 -11.93 0.06 -4.58
CA GLY A 38 -13.28 -0.25 -5.03
C GLY A 38 -13.85 -1.56 -4.46
N ALA A 39 -12.97 -2.50 -4.07
CA ALA A 39 -13.36 -3.79 -3.51
C ALA A 39 -13.63 -3.76 -1.99
N ASP A 40 -13.23 -2.71 -1.27
CA ASP A 40 -13.34 -2.65 0.18
C ASP A 40 -13.85 -1.28 0.68
N SER A 41 -15.06 -1.26 1.25
CA SER A 41 -15.67 -0.05 1.78
C SER A 41 -14.96 0.55 2.99
N ASN A 42 -14.13 -0.24 3.69
CA ASN A 42 -13.37 0.21 4.84
C ASN A 42 -12.01 0.79 4.44
N SER A 43 -11.62 0.65 3.17
CA SER A 43 -10.39 1.26 2.66
C SER A 43 -10.59 2.72 2.28
N HIS A 44 -9.49 3.46 2.27
CA HIS A 44 -9.43 4.83 1.81
C HIS A 44 -8.43 4.97 0.66
N LEU A 45 -8.61 6.02 -0.12
CA LEU A 45 -7.67 6.42 -1.17
C LEU A 45 -7.10 7.79 -0.80
N ILE A 46 -5.79 7.83 -0.58
CA ILE A 46 -5.04 9.06 -0.38
C ILE A 46 -4.57 9.55 -1.75
N VAL A 47 -4.61 10.87 -1.92
CA VAL A 47 -4.15 11.56 -3.13
C VAL A 47 -3.09 12.58 -2.74
N ILE A 48 -2.01 12.65 -3.53
CA ILE A 48 -1.11 13.79 -3.57
C ILE A 48 -1.11 14.35 -4.99
N ALA A 49 -1.19 15.68 -5.13
CA ALA A 49 -1.30 16.31 -6.43
C ALA A 49 -0.63 17.70 -6.46
N THR A 50 -0.06 18.07 -7.60
CA THR A 50 0.30 19.45 -7.93
C THR A 50 -0.78 20.04 -8.83
N PHE A 51 -1.09 21.32 -8.65
CA PHE A 51 -2.13 21.98 -9.43
C PHE A 51 -1.84 23.47 -9.60
N GLY A 52 -2.30 24.01 -10.73
CA GLY A 52 -2.31 25.44 -11.03
C GLY A 52 -3.74 25.98 -11.07
N LEU A 53 -3.89 27.30 -10.91
CA LEU A 53 -5.15 27.98 -11.20
C LEU A 53 -5.14 28.50 -12.63
N ASN A 54 -6.20 28.20 -13.38
CA ASN A 54 -6.39 28.82 -14.70
C ASN A 54 -6.96 30.26 -14.55
N PRO A 55 -7.09 31.05 -15.64
CA PRO A 55 -7.64 32.41 -15.58
C PRO A 55 -9.08 32.51 -15.04
N ALA A 56 -9.84 31.42 -15.06
CA ALA A 56 -11.18 31.34 -14.48
C ALA A 56 -11.17 30.94 -12.99
N GLY A 57 -9.98 30.77 -12.38
CA GLY A 57 -9.81 30.35 -10.99
C GLY A 57 -10.05 28.87 -10.73
N LEU A 58 -10.12 28.02 -11.77
CA LEU A 58 -10.28 26.57 -11.60
C LEU A 58 -8.92 25.92 -11.29
N ALA A 59 -8.91 25.03 -10.30
CA ALA A 59 -7.75 24.23 -9.94
C ALA A 59 -7.57 23.07 -10.92
N ILE A 60 -6.54 23.17 -11.78
CA ILE A 60 -6.21 22.17 -12.79
C ILE A 60 -5.05 21.32 -12.28
N VAL A 61 -5.26 20.02 -12.18
CA VAL A 61 -4.23 19.07 -11.73
C VAL A 61 -3.21 18.87 -12.84
N GLU A 62 -1.93 19.00 -12.50
CA GLU A 62 -0.81 18.78 -13.42
C GLU A 62 -0.23 17.38 -13.24
N GLU A 63 0.06 17.00 -11.99
CA GLU A 63 0.55 15.68 -11.61
C GLU A 63 -0.23 15.15 -10.41
N ILE A 64 -0.41 13.83 -10.34
CA ILE A 64 -1.19 13.17 -9.29
C ILE A 64 -0.65 11.76 -9.02
N ALA A 65 -0.61 11.39 -7.75
CA ALA A 65 -0.35 10.03 -7.30
C ALA A 65 -1.37 9.59 -6.26
N LEU A 66 -1.65 8.28 -6.25
CA LEU A 66 -2.61 7.65 -5.37
C LEU A 66 -1.92 6.65 -4.45
N MET A 67 -2.49 6.45 -3.27
CA MET A 67 -2.10 5.39 -2.34
C MET A 67 -3.35 4.83 -1.69
N VAL A 68 -3.55 3.52 -1.76
CA VAL A 68 -4.63 2.85 -1.02
C VAL A 68 -4.17 2.59 0.43
N VAL A 69 -5.06 2.88 1.39
CA VAL A 69 -4.78 2.70 2.82
C VAL A 69 -5.96 2.02 3.51
N SER A 70 -5.68 1.31 4.60
CA SER A 70 -6.70 0.64 5.42
C SER A 70 -7.56 1.65 6.20
N GLU A 71 -8.55 1.13 6.93
CA GLU A 71 -9.39 1.92 7.86
C GLU A 71 -8.55 2.72 8.87
N ASN A 72 -7.40 2.17 9.27
CA ASN A 72 -6.46 2.80 10.20
C ASN A 72 -5.38 3.66 9.49
N TRP A 73 -5.62 4.06 8.24
CA TRP A 73 -4.72 4.91 7.43
C TRP A 73 -3.33 4.31 7.18
N ILE A 74 -3.21 2.97 7.21
CA ILE A 74 -1.95 2.27 6.94
C ILE A 74 -1.92 1.80 5.47
N PRO A 75 -0.86 2.12 4.69
CA PRO A 75 -0.76 1.69 3.29
C PRO A 75 -0.70 0.17 3.13
N TYR A 76 -1.29 -0.33 2.05
CA TYR A 76 -1.19 -1.74 1.65
C TYR A 76 -1.22 -1.88 0.13
N GLU A 77 -0.68 -2.97 -0.38
CA GLU A 77 -0.51 -3.22 -1.80
C GLU A 77 -1.26 -4.47 -2.27
N THR A 78 -1.71 -5.34 -1.37
CA THR A 78 -2.42 -6.57 -1.73
C THR A 78 -3.50 -6.91 -0.71
N VAL A 79 -4.46 -7.73 -1.10
CA VAL A 79 -5.50 -8.24 -0.18
C VAL A 79 -4.89 -9.03 0.99
N PRO A 80 -3.91 -9.95 0.79
CA PRO A 80 -3.20 -10.57 1.90
C PRO A 80 -2.51 -9.56 2.82
N GLU A 81 -1.76 -8.61 2.27
CA GLU A 81 -1.10 -7.60 3.10
C GLU A 81 -2.10 -6.75 3.89
N LYS A 82 -3.27 -6.40 3.32
CA LYS A 82 -4.33 -5.71 4.05
C LYS A 82 -4.77 -6.52 5.27
N ARG A 83 -4.95 -7.84 5.15
CA ARG A 83 -5.32 -8.70 6.29
C ARG A 83 -4.27 -8.65 7.40
N LEU A 84 -2.98 -8.65 7.04
CA LEU A 84 -1.89 -8.49 8.00
C LEU A 84 -1.97 -7.12 8.69
N VAL A 85 -2.10 -6.04 7.90
CA VAL A 85 -2.20 -4.66 8.41
C VAL A 85 -3.41 -4.47 9.33
N ASP A 86 -4.57 -5.00 8.95
CA ASP A 86 -5.79 -4.93 9.76
C ASP A 86 -5.65 -5.72 11.07
N ALA A 87 -4.97 -6.86 11.05
CA ALA A 87 -4.69 -7.64 12.25
C ALA A 87 -3.71 -6.89 13.18
N LEU A 88 -2.65 -6.31 12.63
CA LEU A 88 -1.70 -5.49 13.39
C LEU A 88 -2.36 -4.25 14.01
N GLY A 89 -3.27 -3.60 13.29
CA GLY A 89 -4.02 -2.44 13.81
C GLY A 89 -4.93 -2.75 15.00
N ARG A 90 -5.20 -4.03 15.29
CA ARG A 90 -5.96 -4.48 16.46
C ARG A 90 -5.07 -4.86 17.64
N LEU A 91 -3.77 -5.03 17.41
CA LEU A 91 -2.81 -5.32 18.47
C LEU A 91 -2.48 -4.05 19.25
N ARG A 92 -2.15 -4.22 20.53
CA ARG A 92 -1.57 -3.15 21.37
C ARG A 92 -0.05 -3.15 21.32
N GLU A 93 0.50 -3.57 20.18
CA GLU A 93 1.93 -3.68 19.94
C GLU A 93 2.35 -2.71 18.85
N MET A 94 3.52 -2.08 19.03
CA MET A 94 4.04 -1.15 18.05
C MET A 94 4.64 -1.91 16.87
N SER A 95 4.06 -1.70 15.69
CA SER A 95 4.56 -2.20 14.41
C SER A 95 4.91 -1.06 13.47
N VAL A 96 5.98 -1.21 12.69
CA VAL A 96 6.35 -0.30 11.60
C VAL A 96 6.05 -0.95 10.27
N LYS A 97 5.24 -0.29 9.43
CA LYS A 97 4.94 -0.73 8.05
C LYS A 97 6.15 -0.51 7.15
N GLY A 98 6.61 -1.54 6.43
CA GLY A 98 7.59 -1.37 5.36
C GLY A 98 6.95 -0.84 4.08
N LEU A 99 7.62 0.05 3.35
CA LEU A 99 7.14 0.61 2.09
C LEU A 99 8.12 0.32 0.95
N ARG A 100 7.59 0.02 -0.24
CA ARG A 100 8.38 -0.37 -1.44
C ARG A 100 9.07 0.79 -2.17
N TYR A 101 9.47 1.86 -1.48
CA TYR A 101 9.97 3.11 -2.08
C TYR A 101 10.59 2.96 -3.49
N ASP A 102 11.79 2.37 -3.59
CA ASP A 102 12.47 2.05 -4.86
C ASP A 102 12.50 0.55 -5.16
N LEU A 103 11.75 -0.24 -4.39
CA LEU A 103 11.76 -1.68 -4.46
C LEU A 103 10.76 -2.19 -5.50
N GLN A 104 11.22 -3.03 -6.42
CA GLN A 104 10.37 -3.61 -7.46
C GLN A 104 9.23 -4.46 -6.85
N THR A 105 8.09 -4.52 -7.54
CA THR A 105 6.87 -5.18 -7.03
C THR A 105 7.00 -6.70 -6.89
N ASP A 106 7.94 -7.30 -7.63
CA ASP A 106 8.28 -8.72 -7.63
C ASP A 106 9.34 -9.10 -6.58
N GLN A 107 9.87 -8.13 -5.83
CA GLN A 107 10.84 -8.41 -4.76
C GLN A 107 10.13 -8.65 -3.42
N PRO A 108 10.69 -9.44 -2.49
CA PRO A 108 10.18 -9.53 -1.13
C PRO A 108 10.39 -8.22 -0.37
N ILE A 109 9.49 -7.90 0.55
CA ILE A 109 9.62 -6.78 1.49
C ILE A 109 9.19 -7.25 2.88
N ALA A 110 9.84 -6.75 3.93
CA ALA A 110 9.28 -6.85 5.28
C ALA A 110 8.01 -5.99 5.34
N ASN A 111 6.84 -6.62 5.19
CA ASN A 111 5.55 -5.92 5.14
C ASN A 111 5.33 -5.09 6.40
N ALA A 112 5.73 -5.62 7.56
CA ALA A 112 5.78 -4.90 8.82
C ALA A 112 6.91 -5.43 9.71
N LEU A 113 7.30 -4.65 10.71
CA LEU A 113 8.32 -4.97 11.69
C LEU A 113 7.78 -4.71 13.10
N LEU A 114 7.74 -5.74 13.93
CA LEU A 114 7.47 -5.61 15.37
C LEU A 114 8.77 -5.20 16.07
N GLN A 115 8.87 -3.93 16.47
CA GLN A 115 10.13 -3.34 16.96
C GLN A 115 10.26 -3.31 18.49
N ASN A 116 9.14 -3.21 19.22
CA ASN A 116 9.18 -2.93 20.67
C ASN A 116 9.34 -4.20 21.52
N ARG A 117 10.30 -5.06 21.17
CA ARG A 117 10.57 -6.36 21.80
C ARG A 117 12.08 -6.55 21.99
N GLN A 118 12.49 -7.48 22.86
CA GLN A 118 13.91 -7.82 23.00
C GLN A 118 14.50 -8.33 21.68
N GLU A 119 13.70 -9.08 20.92
CA GLU A 119 14.05 -9.57 19.59
C GLU A 119 13.02 -9.01 18.59
N PRO A 120 13.40 -8.11 17.67
CA PRO A 120 12.50 -7.58 16.67
C PRO A 120 12.10 -8.67 15.67
N ILE A 121 10.86 -8.64 15.17
CA ILE A 121 10.35 -9.64 14.23
C ILE A 121 9.84 -8.98 12.95
N ALA A 122 10.47 -9.31 11.82
CA ALA A 122 10.00 -8.95 10.50
C ALA A 122 8.88 -9.89 10.04
N LEU A 123 7.80 -9.30 9.54
CA LEU A 123 6.61 -9.99 9.06
C LEU A 123 6.59 -9.95 7.54
N PHE A 124 6.65 -11.12 6.91
CA PHE A 124 6.68 -11.27 5.45
C PHE A 124 5.42 -11.96 4.94
N VAL A 125 4.87 -11.45 3.85
CA VAL A 125 3.75 -12.04 3.12
C VAL A 125 4.26 -12.49 1.76
N VAL A 126 4.30 -13.80 1.54
CA VAL A 126 4.72 -14.43 0.29
C VAL A 126 3.48 -14.68 -0.59
N PRO A 127 3.40 -14.05 -1.78
CA PRO A 127 2.27 -14.27 -2.70
C PRO A 127 2.11 -15.74 -3.10
N ALA A 128 0.89 -16.17 -3.39
CA ALA A 128 0.60 -17.56 -3.80
C ALA A 128 1.32 -17.99 -5.10
N GLY A 129 1.70 -17.04 -5.95
CA GLY A 129 2.45 -17.26 -7.19
C GLY A 129 3.94 -16.91 -7.09
N ALA A 130 4.51 -16.81 -5.88
CA ALA A 130 5.93 -16.54 -5.72
C ALA A 130 6.78 -17.69 -6.27
N ASP A 131 7.75 -17.36 -7.12
CA ASP A 131 8.65 -18.31 -7.77
C ASP A 131 9.89 -18.62 -6.90
N GLU A 132 10.79 -19.45 -7.41
CA GLU A 132 12.04 -19.79 -6.74
C GLU A 132 12.94 -18.56 -6.54
N GLY A 133 12.91 -17.59 -7.48
CA GLY A 133 13.67 -16.34 -7.39
C GLY A 133 13.22 -15.47 -6.22
N PHE A 134 11.91 -15.25 -6.09
CA PHE A 134 11.32 -14.54 -4.96
C PHE A 134 11.70 -15.20 -3.64
N ASN A 135 11.63 -16.53 -3.58
CA ASN A 135 11.97 -17.29 -2.38
C ASN A 135 13.46 -17.18 -2.03
N ALA A 136 14.34 -17.25 -3.02
CA ALA A 136 15.78 -17.07 -2.82
C ALA A 136 16.08 -15.66 -2.29
N SER A 137 15.55 -14.60 -2.91
CA SER A 137 15.71 -13.22 -2.43
C SER A 137 15.16 -13.01 -1.03
N LEU A 138 14.07 -13.70 -0.65
CA LEU A 138 13.52 -13.64 0.70
C LEU A 138 14.48 -14.29 1.71
N GLN A 139 15.03 -15.46 1.38
CA GLN A 139 16.01 -16.13 2.23
C GLN A 139 17.29 -15.29 2.38
N GLU A 140 17.77 -14.68 1.30
CA GLU A 140 18.93 -13.77 1.35
C GLU A 140 18.64 -12.55 2.25
N MET A 141 17.47 -11.93 2.13
CA MET A 141 17.06 -10.82 2.99
C MET A 141 17.02 -11.20 4.47
N MET A 142 16.46 -12.37 4.78
CA MET A 142 16.40 -12.91 6.15
C MET A 142 17.80 -13.23 6.68
N ALA A 143 18.64 -13.88 5.88
CA ALA A 143 20.00 -14.25 6.25
C ALA A 143 20.94 -13.04 6.43
N ALA A 144 20.66 -11.92 5.74
CA ALA A 144 21.41 -10.68 5.89
C ALA A 144 21.19 -10.00 7.25
N ARG A 145 20.11 -10.33 7.97
CA ARG A 145 19.71 -9.73 9.25
C ARG A 145 19.38 -10.81 10.28
N PRO A 146 20.35 -11.67 10.66
CA PRO A 146 20.10 -12.81 11.56
C PRO A 146 19.68 -12.38 12.98
N GLU A 147 19.90 -11.12 13.35
CA GLU A 147 19.44 -10.53 14.61
C GLU A 147 17.94 -10.19 14.62
N ILE A 148 17.26 -10.26 13.48
CA ILE A 148 15.83 -9.99 13.34
C ILE A 148 15.11 -11.32 13.11
N GLY A 149 14.20 -11.68 14.01
CA GLY A 149 13.33 -12.84 13.85
C GLY A 149 12.44 -12.70 12.62
N SER A 150 12.02 -13.82 12.03
CA SER A 150 11.20 -13.81 10.82
C SER A 150 9.92 -14.59 11.04
N TRP A 151 8.80 -13.96 10.72
CA TRP A 151 7.49 -14.59 10.59
C TRP A 151 7.08 -14.51 9.12
N VAL A 152 6.70 -15.64 8.54
CA VAL A 152 6.42 -15.75 7.11
C VAL A 152 5.05 -16.34 6.92
N TRP A 153 4.16 -15.60 6.25
CA TRP A 153 2.90 -16.12 5.76
C TRP A 153 3.01 -16.42 4.26
N ARG A 154 2.91 -17.70 3.91
CA ARG A 154 2.85 -18.17 2.53
C ARG A 154 1.40 -18.32 2.10
N VAL A 155 0.89 -17.36 1.32
CA VAL A 155 -0.53 -17.28 0.95
C VAL A 155 -1.01 -18.51 0.18
N GLY A 156 -0.12 -19.15 -0.58
CA GLY A 156 -0.42 -20.39 -1.32
C GLY A 156 -0.52 -21.65 -0.45
N GLU A 157 -0.04 -21.61 0.80
CA GLU A 157 0.04 -22.78 1.68
C GLU A 157 -1.06 -22.82 2.75
N GLY A 158 -1.83 -21.74 2.91
CA GLY A 158 -2.96 -21.71 3.82
C GLY A 158 -3.30 -20.33 4.37
N ASP A 159 -4.12 -20.34 5.41
CA ASP A 159 -4.55 -19.14 6.13
C ASP A 159 -3.37 -18.43 6.82
N MET A 160 -3.60 -17.17 7.16
CA MET A 160 -2.62 -16.36 7.89
C MET A 160 -2.28 -17.04 9.23
N PRO A 161 -1.00 -17.35 9.51
CA PRO A 161 -0.61 -17.92 10.78
C PRO A 161 -0.91 -16.94 11.93
N PRO A 162 -0.98 -17.42 13.19
CA PRO A 162 -1.10 -16.52 14.32
C PRO A 162 0.08 -15.55 14.33
N LEU A 163 -0.20 -14.28 14.63
CA LEU A 163 0.85 -13.27 14.78
C LEU A 163 1.78 -13.66 15.94
N PRO A 164 3.09 -13.42 15.82
CA PRO A 164 4.02 -13.71 16.89
C PRO A 164 3.82 -12.65 17.98
N LEU A 165 3.00 -12.95 18.99
CA LEU A 165 2.76 -12.10 20.17
C LEU A 165 3.80 -12.29 21.25
#